data_AF-A0A940CKV5-F1
#
_entry.id   AF-A0A940CKV5-F1
#
_cell.length_a   1.000
_cell.length_b   1.000
_cell.length_c   1.000
_cell.angle_alpha   90.00
_cell.angle_beta   90.00
_cell.angle_gamma   90.00
#
_symmetry.space_group_name_H-M   'P 1'
#
loop_
_entity.id
_entity.type
_entity.pdbx_description
1 polymer ?
#
loop_
_entity_poly.entity_id
_entity_poly.type
_entity_poly.pdbx_seq_one_letter_code
_entity_poly.pdbx_strand_id
1 'polypeptide(L)'
;KSLFEGDETYSELEISLQLKNLEKNIVRGQVLKTKKRIDGRGLSDVRPIKCEVGVLPRTHGSALFTRGETQALVTTTLGTSDDEQRIESLEGQKRVSFMLHYNFPPFSVGETGRIGTGRREVGHGKLAWRALKSSLPENEKFPYTIRVVSEITESNGSSSMATVCGASLALMDAAVPIADPVAGIAMGLIKEKDEFLVLSDILGDEDHLGDMDFKVAGTKDGITSLQMDIKITGITFEIMEQALNQAKEGRAHILQEMNKTIKSSRKEVSKHTPKIETVMVDKKDIAAVIGKGGATIREIVELSGAKVDVKDTGEVTIAAPDAESRNKAMEMVKNIVAKPEMGKVYKGKVIKIMEFGA
;
A
#
# COMPACT_ATOMS: atom_id res chain seq x y z
N LYS A 1 39.79 16.83 11.54
CA LYS A 1 39.43 18.16 10.97
C LYS A 1 40.20 19.28 11.64
N SER A 2 40.14 19.46 12.96
CA SER A 2 40.92 20.48 13.69
C SER A 2 42.44 20.41 13.48
N LEU A 3 43.00 19.22 13.25
CA LEU A 3 44.44 19.03 12.96
C LEU A 3 44.92 19.61 11.63
N PHE A 4 44.01 19.96 10.71
CA PHE A 4 44.31 20.48 9.36
C PHE A 4 43.67 21.87 9.14
N GLU A 5 43.29 22.54 10.23
CA GLU A 5 42.66 23.85 10.18
C GLU A 5 43.71 24.91 9.79
N GLY A 6 43.56 25.53 8.61
CA GLY A 6 44.52 26.49 8.06
C GLY A 6 45.60 25.89 7.13
N ASP A 7 45.53 24.60 6.81
CA ASP A 7 46.40 23.96 5.83
C ASP A 7 45.88 24.22 4.40
N GLU A 8 46.62 24.96 3.57
CA GLU A 8 46.26 25.25 2.17
C GLU A 8 46.44 24.03 1.24
N THR A 9 47.10 22.97 1.73
CA THR A 9 47.44 21.78 0.93
C THR A 9 46.26 20.84 0.72
N TYR A 10 45.32 20.79 1.67
CA TYR A 10 44.19 19.87 1.65
C TYR A 10 42.88 20.60 1.89
N SER A 11 41.93 20.42 0.98
CA SER A 11 40.59 20.98 1.15
C SER A 11 39.81 20.24 2.24
N GLU A 12 38.88 20.93 2.90
CA GLU A 12 38.01 20.31 3.90
C GLU A 12 37.18 19.14 3.30
N LEU A 13 36.88 19.21 2.00
CA LEU A 13 36.18 18.18 1.25
C LEU A 13 37.02 16.90 1.14
N GLU A 14 38.30 17.01 0.78
CA GLU A 14 39.21 15.86 0.67
C GLU A 14 39.39 15.16 2.02
N ILE A 15 39.57 15.93 3.09
CA ILE A 15 39.68 15.37 4.45
C ILE A 15 38.39 14.63 4.84
N SER A 16 37.23 15.21 4.53
CA SER A 16 35.93 14.59 4.81
C SER A 16 35.72 13.29 4.03
N LEU A 17 36.15 13.24 2.78
CA LEU A 17 36.10 12.03 1.95
C LEU A 17 37.01 10.92 2.50
N GLN A 18 38.23 11.25 2.92
CA GLN A 18 39.14 10.26 3.50
C GLN A 18 38.64 9.71 4.84
N LEU A 19 38.01 10.55 5.67
CA LEU A 19 37.36 10.09 6.90
C LEU A 19 36.22 9.10 6.61
N LYS A 20 35.37 9.39 5.62
CA LYS A 20 34.30 8.46 5.19
C LYS A 20 34.85 7.14 4.66
N ASN A 21 35.95 7.18 3.89
CA ASN A 21 36.60 5.96 3.40
C ASN A 21 37.19 5.14 4.56
N LEU A 22 37.80 5.80 5.55
CA LEU A 22 38.32 5.13 6.73
C LEU A 22 37.20 4.48 7.56
N GLU A 23 36.11 5.20 7.80
CA GLU A 23 34.91 4.68 8.48
C GLU A 23 34.38 3.43 7.76
N LYS A 24 34.22 3.51 6.43
CA LYS A 24 33.83 2.37 5.60
C LYS A 24 34.75 1.16 5.79
N ASN A 25 36.06 1.38 5.77
CA ASN A 25 37.04 0.30 5.92
C ASN A 25 37.01 -0.33 7.32
N ILE A 26 36.84 0.48 8.37
CA ILE A 26 36.76 0.00 9.75
C ILE A 26 35.53 -0.88 9.94
N VAL A 27 34.35 -0.38 9.56
CA VAL A 27 33.09 -1.11 9.74
C VAL A 27 33.10 -2.40 8.94
N ARG A 28 33.49 -2.35 7.65
CA ARG A 28 33.57 -3.55 6.80
C ARG A 28 34.57 -4.55 7.34
N GLY A 29 35.76 -4.10 7.73
CA GLY A 29 36.80 -4.95 8.29
C GLY A 29 36.36 -5.63 9.59
N GLN A 30 35.62 -4.93 10.45
CA GLN A 30 35.07 -5.49 11.67
C GLN A 30 33.99 -6.54 11.38
N VAL A 31 33.04 -6.24 10.49
CA VAL A 31 31.96 -7.18 10.13
C VAL A 31 32.54 -8.43 9.46
N LEU A 32 33.55 -8.29 8.60
CA LEU A 32 34.23 -9.42 7.94
C LEU A 32 34.93 -10.34 8.94
N LYS A 33 35.63 -9.79 9.93
CA LYS A 33 36.39 -10.55 10.93
C LYS A 33 35.52 -11.18 12.01
N THR A 34 34.58 -10.40 12.55
CA THR A 34 33.82 -10.81 13.75
C THR A 34 32.45 -11.42 13.42
N LYS A 35 31.96 -11.20 12.19
CA LYS A 35 30.58 -11.51 11.77
C LYS A 35 29.52 -10.85 12.67
N LYS A 36 29.89 -9.76 13.36
CA LYS A 36 29.03 -8.93 14.20
C LYS A 36 28.87 -7.55 13.58
N ARG A 37 27.65 -7.05 13.58
CA ARG A 37 27.24 -5.75 13.00
C ARG A 37 27.38 -4.61 14.01
N ILE A 38 27.15 -3.39 13.53
CA ILE A 38 27.29 -2.15 14.32
C ILE A 38 26.44 -2.19 15.61
N ASP A 39 25.26 -2.79 15.53
CA ASP A 39 24.32 -2.96 16.64
C ASP A 39 24.48 -4.29 17.41
N GLY A 40 25.54 -5.06 17.13
CA GLY A 40 25.84 -6.33 17.79
C GLY A 40 25.10 -7.56 17.26
N ARG A 41 24.20 -7.39 16.27
CA ARG A 41 23.51 -8.51 15.62
C ARG A 41 24.45 -9.39 14.79
N GLY A 42 24.04 -10.64 14.57
CA GLY A 42 24.56 -11.50 13.51
C GLY A 42 24.09 -11.06 12.12
N LEU A 43 24.60 -11.75 11.10
CA LEU A 43 24.34 -11.41 9.70
C LEU A 43 22.89 -11.66 9.27
N SER A 44 22.26 -12.72 9.80
CA SER A 44 20.90 -13.16 9.45
C SER A 44 19.82 -12.59 10.37
N ASP A 45 20.19 -11.96 11.49
CA ASP A 45 19.27 -11.51 12.52
C ASP A 45 18.43 -10.30 12.05
N VAL A 46 17.11 -10.42 12.16
CA VAL A 46 16.16 -9.33 11.93
C VAL A 46 15.93 -8.58 13.24
N ARG A 47 15.77 -7.25 13.18
CA ARG A 47 15.49 -6.44 14.39
C ARG A 47 14.15 -6.81 15.01
N PRO A 48 13.94 -6.51 16.31
CA PRO A 48 12.65 -6.72 16.96
C PRO A 48 11.50 -6.07 16.19
N ILE A 49 10.40 -6.79 16.01
CA ILE A 49 9.21 -6.33 15.30
C ILE A 49 8.04 -6.20 16.27
N LYS A 50 7.33 -5.08 16.19
CA LYS A 50 6.06 -4.86 16.86
C LYS A 50 5.03 -4.43 15.82
N CYS A 51 3.87 -5.06 15.86
CA CYS A 51 2.77 -4.78 14.95
C CYS A 51 1.52 -4.45 15.75
N GLU A 52 0.80 -3.42 15.34
CA GLU A 52 -0.49 -3.03 15.91
C GLU A 52 -1.45 -2.71 14.76
N VAL A 53 -2.74 -3.02 14.91
CA VAL A 53 -3.79 -2.74 13.93
C VAL A 53 -4.95 -2.01 14.59
N GLY A 54 -5.72 -1.22 13.82
CA GLY A 54 -6.83 -0.43 14.36
C GLY A 54 -6.37 0.71 15.29
N VAL A 55 -5.16 1.22 15.08
CA VAL A 55 -4.54 2.29 15.90
C VAL A 55 -5.31 3.60 15.81
N LEU A 56 -5.93 3.89 14.66
CA LEU A 56 -6.74 5.08 14.44
C LEU A 56 -8.24 4.72 14.41
N PRO A 57 -9.07 5.20 15.35
CA PRO A 57 -10.46 4.72 15.52
C PRO A 57 -11.41 5.00 14.34
N ARG A 58 -11.10 6.00 13.50
CA ARG A 58 -12.01 6.48 12.44
C ARG A 58 -11.58 6.10 11.03
N THR A 59 -10.36 5.63 10.84
CA THR A 59 -9.88 5.17 9.53
C THR A 59 -10.59 3.88 9.12
N HIS A 60 -10.66 3.56 7.82
CA HIS A 60 -11.27 2.30 7.40
C HIS A 60 -10.40 1.10 7.79
N GLY A 61 -9.07 1.26 7.73
CA GLY A 61 -8.12 0.41 8.43
C GLY A 61 -6.83 1.17 8.74
N SER A 62 -6.13 0.75 9.78
CA SER A 62 -4.85 1.33 10.18
C SER A 62 -3.91 0.28 10.77
N ALA A 63 -2.62 0.51 10.63
CA ALA A 63 -1.60 -0.30 11.27
C ALA A 63 -0.39 0.55 11.64
N LEU A 64 0.24 0.19 12.76
CA LEU A 64 1.56 0.68 13.14
C LEU A 64 2.53 -0.49 13.09
N PHE A 65 3.43 -0.46 12.11
CA PHE A 65 4.48 -1.45 11.97
C PHE A 65 5.80 -0.84 12.42
N THR A 66 6.43 -1.43 13.43
CA THR A 66 7.75 -1.01 13.94
C THR A 66 8.72 -2.17 13.83
N ARG A 67 9.89 -1.94 13.25
CA ARG A 67 11.00 -2.89 13.18
C ARG A 67 12.29 -2.19 13.58
N GLY A 68 12.80 -2.49 14.77
CA GLY A 68 13.85 -1.69 15.41
C GLY A 68 13.46 -0.22 15.45
N GLU A 69 14.28 0.64 14.85
CA GLU A 69 14.06 2.10 14.75
C GLU A 69 13.51 2.51 13.37
N THR A 70 12.77 1.62 12.71
CA THR A 70 12.01 1.95 11.50
C THR A 70 10.53 1.71 11.78
N GLN A 71 9.73 2.77 11.67
CA GLN A 71 8.31 2.75 11.98
C GLN A 71 7.49 3.38 10.84
N ALA A 72 6.40 2.71 10.48
CA ALA A 72 5.43 3.18 9.51
C ALA A 72 4.02 3.13 10.11
N LEU A 73 3.38 4.30 10.20
CA LEU A 73 1.95 4.43 10.45
C LEU A 73 1.23 4.39 9.10
N VAL A 74 0.50 3.31 8.85
CA VAL A 74 -0.16 3.07 7.57
C VAL A 74 -1.66 3.12 7.74
N THR A 75 -2.33 3.85 6.85
CA THR A 75 -3.78 3.97 6.82
C THR A 75 -4.32 3.50 5.47
N THR A 76 -5.44 2.79 5.52
CA THR A 76 -6.20 2.36 4.35
C THR A 76 -7.53 3.09 4.35
N THR A 77 -7.84 3.72 3.22
CA THR A 77 -9.11 4.37 2.93
C THR A 77 -9.75 3.68 1.73
N LEU A 78 -11.05 3.40 1.85
CA LEU A 78 -11.88 2.76 0.84
C LEU A 78 -12.85 3.79 0.28
N GLY A 79 -12.95 3.85 -1.05
CA GLY A 79 -13.77 4.81 -1.77
C GLY A 79 -14.53 4.17 -2.93
N THR A 80 -15.16 5.03 -3.71
CA THR A 80 -16.02 4.73 -4.85
C THR A 80 -15.29 4.90 -6.19
N SER A 81 -15.97 4.68 -7.31
CA SER A 81 -15.40 4.87 -8.66
C SER A 81 -15.02 6.33 -8.95
N ASP A 82 -15.65 7.30 -8.27
CA ASP A 82 -15.26 8.72 -8.33
C ASP A 82 -13.89 9.00 -7.72
N ASP A 83 -13.47 8.18 -6.77
CA ASP A 83 -12.21 8.33 -6.03
C ASP A 83 -11.02 7.72 -6.79
N GLU A 84 -11.27 7.08 -7.95
CA GLU A 84 -10.22 6.53 -8.80
C GLU A 84 -9.32 7.64 -9.35
N GLN A 85 -8.01 7.38 -9.38
CA GLN A 85 -7.07 8.31 -9.97
C GLN A 85 -7.13 8.21 -11.50
N ARG A 86 -7.46 9.33 -12.16
CA ARG A 86 -7.30 9.48 -13.61
C ARG A 86 -5.83 9.73 -13.93
N ILE A 87 -5.25 8.87 -14.76
CA ILE A 87 -3.88 9.00 -15.27
C ILE A 87 -3.96 9.21 -16.77
N GLU A 88 -3.53 10.39 -17.21
CA GLU A 88 -3.33 10.70 -18.62
C GLU A 88 -1.88 10.40 -18.97
N SER A 89 -1.69 9.37 -19.79
CA SER A 89 -0.37 8.89 -20.22
C SER A 89 -0.26 8.89 -21.73
N LEU A 90 0.95 8.67 -22.25
CA LEU A 90 1.17 8.52 -23.70
C LEU A 90 0.37 7.35 -24.30
N GLU A 91 0.04 6.33 -23.50
CA GLU A 91 -0.79 5.18 -23.89
C GLU A 91 -2.30 5.48 -23.83
N GLY A 92 -2.67 6.72 -23.52
CA GLY A 92 -4.05 7.15 -23.31
C GLY A 92 -4.43 7.30 -21.84
N GLN A 93 -5.72 7.56 -21.63
CA GLN A 93 -6.30 7.81 -20.32
C GLN A 93 -6.67 6.49 -19.64
N LYS A 94 -6.20 6.29 -18.41
CA LYS A 94 -6.52 5.14 -17.57
C LYS A 94 -7.07 5.61 -16.22
N ARG A 95 -7.89 4.75 -15.58
CA ARG A 95 -8.31 4.95 -14.19
C ARG A 95 -7.64 3.90 -13.31
N VAL A 96 -7.16 4.33 -12.14
CA VAL A 96 -6.45 3.47 -11.20
C VAL A 96 -7.21 3.42 -9.88
N SER A 97 -7.69 2.22 -9.54
CA SER A 97 -8.43 1.95 -8.31
C SER A 97 -7.55 1.64 -7.10
N PHE A 98 -6.24 1.42 -7.27
CA PHE A 98 -5.30 1.21 -6.17
C PHE A 98 -4.22 2.27 -6.16
N MET A 99 -4.18 3.07 -5.10
CA MET A 99 -3.18 4.11 -4.87
C MET A 99 -2.39 3.79 -3.61
N LEU A 100 -1.08 3.99 -3.66
CA LEU A 100 -0.21 3.94 -2.48
C LEU A 100 0.64 5.19 -2.46
N HIS A 101 0.45 6.01 -1.44
CA HIS A 101 1.24 7.20 -1.18
C HIS A 101 2.16 6.93 0.01
N TYR A 102 3.41 7.30 -0.16
CA TYR A 102 4.46 7.14 0.83
C TYR A 102 5.00 8.53 1.17
N ASN A 103 5.07 8.83 2.46
CA ASN A 103 5.53 10.11 2.98
C ASN A 103 6.70 9.87 3.94
N PHE A 104 7.75 10.69 3.77
CA PHE A 104 8.97 10.61 4.58
C PHE A 104 9.24 11.98 5.22
N PRO A 105 8.55 12.31 6.33
CA PRO A 105 8.76 13.57 7.01
C PRO A 105 10.16 13.63 7.65
N PRO A 106 10.78 14.82 7.72
CA PRO A 106 12.18 14.97 8.17
C PRO A 106 12.37 14.57 9.64
N PHE A 107 11.33 14.70 10.47
CA PHE A 107 11.41 14.27 11.87
C PHE A 107 11.65 12.76 12.03
N SER A 108 11.35 11.95 11.00
CA SER A 108 11.55 10.49 11.06
C SER A 108 13.02 10.08 11.18
N VAL A 109 13.93 10.98 10.85
CA VAL A 109 15.39 10.82 11.03
C VAL A 109 15.96 11.84 12.04
N GLY A 110 15.09 12.52 12.81
CA GLY A 110 15.50 13.53 13.78
C GLY A 110 15.94 14.87 13.18
N GLU A 111 15.64 15.12 11.90
CA GLU A 111 16.02 16.34 11.20
C GLU A 111 14.85 17.33 11.03
N THR A 112 15.17 18.58 10.72
CA THR A 112 14.20 19.58 10.24
C THR A 112 14.34 19.76 8.74
N GLY A 113 13.24 19.98 8.02
CA GLY A 113 13.30 20.15 6.57
C GLY A 113 11.98 20.57 5.95
N ARG A 114 12.00 20.74 4.62
CA ARG A 114 10.79 21.05 3.85
C ARG A 114 9.89 19.82 3.80
N ILE A 115 8.61 20.01 4.01
CA ILE A 115 7.60 18.97 3.84
C ILE A 115 7.14 18.98 2.38
N GLY A 116 7.20 17.82 1.72
CA GLY A 116 6.76 17.62 0.35
C GLY A 116 7.12 16.24 -0.18
N THR A 117 6.58 15.87 -1.33
CA THR A 117 6.86 14.58 -1.97
C THR A 117 7.90 14.75 -3.07
N GLY A 118 9.06 14.11 -2.91
CA GLY A 118 10.12 14.07 -3.91
C GLY A 118 10.14 12.78 -4.73
N ARG A 119 11.17 12.61 -5.55
CA ARG A 119 11.35 11.41 -6.41
C ARG A 119 11.50 10.14 -5.59
N ARG A 120 12.19 10.21 -4.44
CA ARG A 120 12.45 9.06 -3.56
C ARG A 120 11.15 8.57 -2.94
N GLU A 121 10.30 9.48 -2.46
CA GLU A 121 9.01 9.15 -1.88
C GLU A 121 8.09 8.47 -2.89
N VAL A 122 8.01 9.02 -4.12
CA VAL A 122 7.25 8.38 -5.22
C VAL A 122 7.82 7.01 -5.56
N GLY A 123 9.15 6.88 -5.64
CA GLY A 123 9.83 5.62 -5.95
C GLY A 123 9.56 4.53 -4.89
N HIS A 124 9.69 4.86 -3.61
CA HIS A 124 9.38 3.96 -2.50
C HIS A 124 7.90 3.59 -2.45
N GLY A 125 7.00 4.56 -2.66
CA GLY A 125 5.57 4.30 -2.79
C GLY A 125 5.28 3.33 -3.94
N LYS A 126 5.92 3.53 -5.10
CA LYS A 126 5.72 2.64 -6.26
C LYS A 126 6.29 1.24 -6.04
N LEU A 127 7.40 1.10 -5.32
CA LEU A 127 7.95 -0.20 -4.92
C LEU A 127 6.96 -0.95 -4.04
N ALA A 128 6.46 -0.31 -2.99
CA ALA A 128 5.48 -0.92 -2.09
C ALA A 128 4.17 -1.24 -2.82
N TRP A 129 3.73 -0.36 -3.73
CA TRP A 129 2.58 -0.59 -4.58
C TRP A 129 2.73 -1.84 -5.44
N ARG A 130 3.90 -2.05 -6.06
CA ARG A 130 4.18 -3.23 -6.88
C ARG A 130 4.13 -4.51 -6.04
N ALA A 131 4.69 -4.47 -4.84
CA ALA A 131 4.69 -5.61 -3.92
C ALA A 131 3.27 -6.04 -3.53
N LEU A 132 2.38 -5.09 -3.23
CA LEU A 132 1.03 -5.38 -2.73
C LEU A 132 0.01 -5.66 -3.83
N LYS A 133 0.17 -5.06 -5.03
CA LYS A 133 -0.81 -5.16 -6.12
C LYS A 133 -1.11 -6.61 -6.51
N SER A 134 -0.10 -7.49 -6.44
CA SER A 134 -0.23 -8.92 -6.74
C SER A 134 -1.15 -9.69 -5.79
N SER A 135 -1.33 -9.22 -4.56
CA SER A 135 -2.16 -9.87 -3.54
C SER A 135 -3.52 -9.21 -3.37
N LEU A 136 -3.81 -8.12 -4.08
CA LEU A 136 -5.10 -7.44 -4.01
C LEU A 136 -6.19 -8.23 -4.75
N PRO A 137 -7.44 -8.16 -4.27
CA PRO A 137 -8.57 -8.75 -4.97
C PRO A 137 -8.83 -8.04 -6.30
N GLU A 138 -9.50 -8.77 -7.19
CA GLU A 138 -10.09 -8.20 -8.40
C GLU A 138 -11.23 -7.23 -8.03
N ASN A 139 -11.44 -6.20 -8.86
CA ASN A 139 -12.46 -5.17 -8.60
C ASN A 139 -13.87 -5.78 -8.51
N GLU A 140 -14.15 -6.87 -9.22
CA GLU A 140 -15.45 -7.57 -9.19
C GLU A 140 -15.73 -8.20 -7.82
N LYS A 141 -14.69 -8.66 -7.12
CA LYS A 141 -14.81 -9.28 -5.79
C LYS A 141 -14.80 -8.26 -4.66
N PHE A 142 -14.16 -7.12 -4.89
CA PHE A 142 -14.06 -6.04 -3.92
C PHE A 142 -14.13 -4.69 -4.65
N PRO A 143 -15.34 -4.17 -4.93
CA PRO A 143 -15.57 -3.03 -5.82
C PRO A 143 -15.28 -1.68 -5.17
N TYR A 144 -14.13 -1.58 -4.49
CA TYR A 144 -13.66 -0.37 -3.83
C TYR A 144 -12.42 0.18 -4.50
N THR A 145 -12.36 1.51 -4.55
CA THR A 145 -11.09 2.20 -4.71
C THR A 145 -10.34 2.13 -3.40
N ILE A 146 -9.07 1.72 -3.43
CA ILE A 146 -8.22 1.54 -2.27
C ILE A 146 -7.11 2.59 -2.31
N ARG A 147 -7.06 3.44 -1.29
CA ARG A 147 -5.95 4.37 -1.06
C ARG A 147 -5.22 3.95 0.22
N VAL A 148 -3.95 3.63 0.08
CA VAL A 148 -3.03 3.42 1.20
C VAL A 148 -2.13 4.64 1.34
N VAL A 149 -2.01 5.17 2.55
CA VAL A 149 -1.03 6.20 2.88
C VAL A 149 -0.13 5.69 3.99
N SER A 150 1.18 5.69 3.73
CA SER A 150 2.22 5.29 4.69
C SER A 150 2.99 6.53 5.14
N GLU A 151 2.85 6.85 6.42
CA GLU A 151 3.59 7.91 7.09
C GLU A 151 4.75 7.28 7.86
N ILE A 152 5.98 7.57 7.43
CA ILE A 152 7.17 7.08 8.13
C ILE A 152 7.41 7.97 9.35
N THR A 153 7.33 7.38 10.54
CA THR A 153 7.50 8.10 11.81
C THR A 153 8.90 7.95 12.39
N GLU A 154 9.60 6.87 12.04
CA GLU A 154 11.00 6.61 12.40
C GLU A 154 11.69 5.86 11.24
N SER A 155 12.97 6.13 10.99
CA SER A 155 13.71 5.45 9.92
C SER A 155 15.19 5.28 10.21
N ASN A 156 15.57 4.06 10.59
CA ASN A 156 16.96 3.58 10.58
C ASN A 156 17.14 2.34 9.69
N GLY A 157 16.46 2.28 8.54
CA GLY A 157 16.63 1.21 7.56
C GLY A 157 15.33 0.82 6.87
N SER A 158 15.35 0.84 5.53
CA SER A 158 14.24 0.48 4.62
C SER A 158 12.81 0.67 5.16
N SER A 159 12.44 1.92 5.34
CA SER A 159 11.07 2.37 5.55
C SER A 159 10.12 1.96 4.41
N SER A 160 10.64 1.73 3.20
CA SER A 160 9.86 1.19 2.08
C SER A 160 9.37 -0.24 2.31
N MET A 161 10.16 -1.08 2.98
CA MET A 161 9.72 -2.44 3.36
C MET A 161 8.81 -2.42 4.59
N ALA A 162 9.05 -1.50 5.54
CA ALA A 162 8.10 -1.25 6.62
C ALA A 162 6.72 -0.82 6.09
N THR A 163 6.70 -0.03 5.02
CA THR A 163 5.46 0.35 4.31
C THR A 163 4.73 -0.85 3.73
N VAL A 164 5.43 -1.80 3.10
CA VAL A 164 4.80 -3.04 2.59
C VAL A 164 4.14 -3.82 3.72
N CYS A 165 4.86 -4.05 4.82
CA CYS A 165 4.35 -4.79 5.96
C CYS A 165 3.16 -4.08 6.62
N GLY A 166 3.29 -2.78 6.91
CA GLY A 166 2.23 -1.96 7.50
C GLY A 166 1.00 -1.85 6.60
N ALA A 167 1.18 -1.74 5.29
CA ALA A 167 0.07 -1.72 4.34
C ALA A 167 -0.64 -3.07 4.26
N SER A 168 0.09 -4.19 4.27
CA SER A 168 -0.52 -5.53 4.32
C SER A 168 -1.40 -5.66 5.57
N LEU A 169 -0.94 -5.18 6.73
CA LEU A 169 -1.72 -5.16 7.98
C LEU A 169 -2.93 -4.24 7.89
N ALA A 170 -2.75 -3.01 7.39
CA ALA A 170 -3.81 -2.00 7.30
C ALA A 170 -4.91 -2.40 6.28
N LEU A 171 -4.55 -3.08 5.19
CA LEU A 171 -5.50 -3.64 4.22
C LEU A 171 -6.35 -4.75 4.87
N MET A 172 -5.72 -5.66 5.61
CA MET A 172 -6.45 -6.70 6.36
C MET A 172 -7.35 -6.10 7.45
N ASP A 173 -6.87 -5.07 8.15
CA ASP A 173 -7.66 -4.33 9.14
C ASP A 173 -8.86 -3.61 8.50
N ALA A 174 -8.72 -3.11 7.27
CA ALA A 174 -9.79 -2.52 6.47
C ALA A 174 -10.75 -3.54 5.84
N ALA A 175 -10.63 -4.83 6.17
CA ALA A 175 -11.40 -5.92 5.59
C ALA A 175 -11.23 -6.09 4.05
N VAL A 176 -10.10 -5.63 3.49
CA VAL A 176 -9.76 -5.90 2.09
C VAL A 176 -9.39 -7.38 1.98
N PRO A 177 -10.06 -8.19 1.15
CA PRO A 177 -9.79 -9.62 1.02
C PRO A 177 -8.53 -9.86 0.18
N ILE A 178 -7.36 -9.59 0.76
CA ILE A 178 -6.08 -9.91 0.14
C ILE A 178 -5.87 -11.43 0.11
N ALA A 179 -5.27 -11.95 -0.96
CA ALA A 179 -5.06 -13.38 -1.14
C ALA A 179 -4.13 -13.98 -0.05
N ASP A 180 -3.00 -13.32 0.19
CA ASP A 180 -2.05 -13.66 1.26
C ASP A 180 -1.38 -12.37 1.76
N PRO A 181 -0.95 -12.32 3.03
CA PRO A 181 -0.18 -11.22 3.57
C PRO A 181 1.19 -11.11 2.90
N VAL A 182 1.65 -9.87 2.69
CA VAL A 182 2.92 -9.55 2.03
C VAL A 182 3.85 -8.88 3.03
N ALA A 183 5.07 -9.39 3.16
CA ALA A 183 6.12 -8.75 3.95
C ALA A 183 7.32 -8.37 3.07
N GLY A 184 8.09 -7.41 3.55
CA GLY A 184 9.30 -6.93 2.90
C GLY A 184 10.52 -6.96 3.82
N ILE A 185 11.68 -7.30 3.26
CA ILE A 185 12.98 -7.19 3.93
C ILE A 185 13.96 -6.45 3.04
N ALA A 186 14.83 -5.65 3.66
CA ALA A 186 15.97 -5.05 2.99
C ALA A 186 17.24 -5.80 3.37
N MET A 187 18.05 -6.05 2.36
CA MET A 187 19.22 -6.89 2.42
C MET A 187 20.41 -6.09 1.91
N GLY A 188 21.57 -6.35 2.48
CA GLY A 188 22.83 -5.75 2.04
C GLY A 188 23.87 -6.81 1.73
N LEU A 189 24.90 -6.41 1.02
CA LEU A 189 26.04 -7.25 0.73
C LEU A 189 27.35 -6.47 0.87
N ILE A 190 28.31 -7.08 1.54
CA ILE A 190 29.69 -6.61 1.65
C ILE A 190 30.57 -7.63 0.94
N LYS A 191 31.39 -7.19 -0.01
CA LYS A 191 32.33 -8.03 -0.75
C LYS A 191 33.73 -7.43 -0.72
N GLU A 192 34.69 -8.21 -0.24
CA GLU A 192 36.12 -7.89 -0.28
C GLU A 192 36.86 -9.01 -0.99
N LYS A 193 37.37 -8.71 -2.20
CA LYS A 193 38.02 -9.71 -3.08
C LYS A 193 37.10 -10.92 -3.29
N ASP A 194 37.47 -12.09 -2.75
CA ASP A 194 36.74 -13.35 -2.91
C ASP A 194 35.78 -13.65 -1.76
N GLU A 195 35.87 -12.90 -0.65
CA GLU A 195 34.96 -13.05 0.49
C GLU A 195 33.76 -12.12 0.36
N PHE A 196 32.57 -12.63 0.69
CA PHE A 196 31.36 -11.82 0.78
C PHE A 196 30.51 -12.19 1.99
N LEU A 197 29.69 -11.24 2.43
CA LEU A 197 28.72 -11.40 3.50
C LEU A 197 27.38 -10.80 3.08
N VAL A 198 26.31 -11.53 3.37
CA VAL A 198 24.93 -11.07 3.17
C VAL A 198 24.36 -10.62 4.52
N LEU A 199 23.81 -9.42 4.55
CA LEU A 199 23.21 -8.79 5.73
C LEU A 199 21.69 -8.79 5.60
N SER A 200 20.99 -9.33 6.60
CA SER A 200 19.54 -9.26 6.73
C SER A 200 19.11 -8.00 7.47
N ASP A 201 18.04 -7.36 7.00
CA ASP A 201 17.44 -6.19 7.67
C ASP A 201 18.46 -5.10 7.99
N ILE A 202 19.01 -4.51 6.92
CA ILE A 202 20.08 -3.52 6.99
C ILE A 202 19.66 -2.20 7.65
N LEU A 203 20.62 -1.60 8.34
CA LEU A 203 20.57 -0.24 8.86
C LEU A 203 20.83 0.80 7.75
N GLY A 204 20.59 2.08 8.04
CA GLY A 204 20.94 3.16 7.13
C GLY A 204 22.44 3.21 6.81
N ASP A 205 23.27 3.02 7.84
CA ASP A 205 24.73 3.01 7.70
C ASP A 205 25.20 1.82 6.85
N GLU A 206 24.59 0.65 7.03
CA GLU A 206 24.98 -0.56 6.29
C GLU A 206 24.60 -0.49 4.80
N ASP A 207 23.51 0.20 4.46
CA ASP A 207 23.22 0.55 3.06
C ASP A 207 24.33 1.45 2.51
N HIS A 208 24.67 2.53 3.22
CA HIS A 208 25.70 3.48 2.77
C HIS A 208 27.06 2.81 2.55
N LEU A 209 27.42 1.85 3.40
CA LEU A 209 28.72 1.18 3.41
C LEU A 209 28.77 -0.13 2.60
N GLY A 210 27.61 -0.69 2.25
CA GLY A 210 27.47 -1.92 1.47
C GLY A 210 27.79 -1.73 -0.02
N ASP A 211 28.07 -2.84 -0.70
CA ASP A 211 28.37 -2.87 -2.14
C ASP A 211 27.14 -3.18 -2.99
N MET A 212 26.08 -3.64 -2.35
CA MET A 212 24.79 -3.87 -2.97
C MET A 212 23.73 -3.80 -1.88
N ASP A 213 22.64 -3.11 -2.17
CA ASP A 213 21.41 -3.15 -1.39
C ASP A 213 20.28 -3.69 -2.26
N PHE A 214 19.44 -4.53 -1.68
CA PHE A 214 18.28 -5.05 -2.38
C PHE A 214 17.10 -5.25 -1.45
N LYS A 215 15.91 -5.07 -2.00
CA LYS A 215 14.64 -5.08 -1.29
C LYS A 215 13.79 -6.19 -1.87
N VAL A 216 13.42 -7.14 -1.02
CA VAL A 216 12.62 -8.32 -1.41
C VAL A 216 11.30 -8.25 -0.68
N ALA A 217 10.21 -8.21 -1.43
CA ALA A 217 8.86 -8.30 -0.90
C ALA A 217 8.14 -9.52 -1.49
N GLY A 218 7.27 -10.13 -0.70
CA GLY A 218 6.56 -11.33 -1.11
C GLY A 218 5.68 -11.94 -0.05
N THR A 219 4.96 -12.98 -0.47
CA THR A 219 4.15 -13.84 0.40
C THR A 219 5.01 -15.03 0.87
N LYS A 220 4.37 -15.97 1.56
CA LYS A 220 4.97 -17.28 1.89
C LYS A 220 5.30 -18.10 0.63
N ASP A 221 4.51 -17.92 -0.45
CA ASP A 221 4.57 -18.75 -1.65
C ASP A 221 5.49 -18.19 -2.74
N GLY A 222 5.81 -16.89 -2.70
CA GLY A 222 6.63 -16.29 -3.75
C GLY A 222 7.05 -14.85 -3.51
N ILE A 223 7.92 -14.35 -4.38
CA ILE A 223 8.34 -12.95 -4.43
C ILE A 223 7.32 -12.17 -5.27
N THR A 224 6.86 -11.04 -4.75
CA THR A 224 5.94 -10.13 -5.45
C THR A 224 6.64 -8.89 -5.97
N SER A 225 7.76 -8.50 -5.36
CA SER A 225 8.62 -7.44 -5.88
C SER A 225 10.07 -7.63 -5.44
N LEU A 226 10.99 -7.35 -6.35
CA LEU A 226 12.43 -7.35 -6.12
C LEU A 226 13.00 -6.05 -6.71
N GLN A 227 13.72 -5.29 -5.90
CA GLN A 227 14.52 -4.14 -6.33
C GLN A 227 15.96 -4.37 -5.90
N MET A 228 16.92 -4.11 -6.79
CA MET A 228 18.34 -4.30 -6.53
C MET A 228 19.10 -3.08 -7.02
N ASP A 229 19.95 -2.53 -6.15
CA ASP A 229 20.87 -1.44 -6.45
C ASP A 229 22.29 -1.95 -6.18
N ILE A 230 23.03 -2.22 -7.27
CA ILE A 230 24.37 -2.81 -7.23
C ILE A 230 25.40 -1.71 -7.45
N LYS A 231 26.35 -1.56 -6.51
CA LYS A 231 27.37 -0.49 -6.52
C LYS A 231 28.73 -0.98 -7.05
N ILE A 232 28.92 -2.29 -7.21
CA ILE A 232 30.18 -2.91 -7.68
C ILE A 232 29.95 -3.92 -8.82
N THR A 233 31.02 -4.29 -9.52
CA THR A 233 31.00 -5.43 -10.44
C THR A 233 31.33 -6.75 -9.71
N GLY A 234 31.08 -7.88 -10.36
CA GLY A 234 31.48 -9.20 -9.83
C GLY A 234 30.52 -9.84 -8.84
N ILE A 235 29.23 -9.51 -8.91
CA ILE A 235 28.16 -10.25 -8.23
C ILE A 235 27.79 -11.47 -9.09
N THR A 236 28.11 -12.68 -8.61
CA THR A 236 27.81 -13.93 -9.31
C THR A 236 26.39 -14.40 -9.03
N PHE A 237 25.90 -15.34 -9.85
CA PHE A 237 24.59 -15.97 -9.62
C PHE A 237 24.50 -16.66 -8.26
N GLU A 238 25.57 -17.36 -7.85
CA GLU A 238 25.66 -18.05 -6.55
C GLU A 238 25.51 -17.09 -5.37
N ILE A 239 26.13 -15.91 -5.46
CA ILE A 239 25.99 -14.86 -4.46
C ILE A 239 24.53 -14.40 -4.36
N MET A 240 23.87 -14.18 -5.50
CA MET A 240 22.46 -13.77 -5.52
C MET A 240 21.54 -14.86 -4.98
N GLU A 241 21.79 -16.13 -5.29
CA GLU A 241 21.01 -17.26 -4.79
C GLU A 241 21.07 -17.34 -3.26
N GLN A 242 22.27 -17.28 -2.68
CA GLN A 242 22.43 -17.24 -1.22
C GLN A 242 21.73 -16.03 -0.60
N ALA A 243 21.87 -14.86 -1.24
CA ALA A 243 21.28 -13.63 -0.74
C ALA A 243 19.74 -13.68 -0.75
N LEU A 244 19.14 -14.24 -1.81
CA LEU A 244 17.69 -14.44 -1.91
C LEU A 244 17.16 -15.52 -0.96
N ASN A 245 17.92 -16.59 -0.71
CA ASN A 245 17.56 -17.61 0.27
C ASN A 245 17.52 -17.02 1.68
N GLN A 246 18.54 -16.25 2.07
CA GLN A 246 18.55 -15.55 3.36
C GLN A 246 17.41 -14.51 3.45
N ALA A 247 17.11 -13.82 2.35
CA ALA A 247 15.97 -12.90 2.28
C ALA A 247 14.62 -13.61 2.45
N LYS A 248 14.48 -14.82 1.89
CA LYS A 248 13.28 -15.66 2.06
C LYS A 248 13.06 -16.01 3.53
N GLU A 249 14.11 -16.43 4.24
CA GLU A 249 14.04 -16.73 5.67
C GLU A 249 13.67 -15.50 6.50
N GLY A 250 14.34 -14.37 6.27
CA GLY A 250 14.04 -13.12 6.96
C GLY A 250 12.62 -12.61 6.69
N ARG A 251 12.14 -12.72 5.44
CA ARG A 251 10.75 -12.39 5.08
C ARG A 251 9.75 -13.31 5.77
N ALA A 252 10.03 -14.61 5.82
CA ALA A 252 9.17 -15.58 6.51
C ALA A 252 9.07 -15.28 8.01
N HIS A 253 10.18 -14.90 8.65
CA HIS A 253 10.19 -14.45 10.04
C HIS A 253 9.32 -13.19 10.24
N ILE A 254 9.47 -12.18 9.39
CA ILE A 254 8.64 -10.95 9.46
C ILE A 254 7.15 -11.27 9.28
N LEU A 255 6.79 -12.16 8.33
CA LEU A 255 5.41 -12.61 8.14
C LEU A 255 4.86 -13.30 9.39
N GLN A 256 5.67 -14.12 10.07
CA GLN A 256 5.26 -14.77 11.31
C GLN A 256 4.94 -13.75 12.40
N GLU A 257 5.77 -12.71 12.59
CA GLU A 257 5.51 -11.63 13.54
C GLU A 257 4.23 -10.84 13.20
N MET A 258 4.02 -10.52 11.91
CA MET A 258 2.79 -9.87 11.45
C MET A 258 1.54 -10.72 11.75
N ASN A 259 1.62 -12.03 11.48
CA ASN A 259 0.52 -12.98 11.69
C ASN A 259 0.14 -13.16 13.16
N LYS A 260 1.02 -12.79 14.12
CA LYS A 260 0.64 -12.76 15.55
C LYS A 260 -0.40 -11.68 15.84
N THR A 261 -0.45 -10.62 15.04
CA THR A 261 -1.36 -9.48 15.22
C THR A 261 -2.67 -9.67 14.47
N ILE A 262 -2.60 -10.01 13.19
CA ILE A 262 -3.78 -10.30 12.35
C ILE A 262 -3.41 -11.38 11.33
N LYS A 263 -4.12 -12.52 11.37
CA LYS A 263 -3.82 -13.68 10.52
C LYS A 263 -4.50 -13.63 9.15
N SER A 264 -5.62 -12.93 9.07
CA SER A 264 -6.45 -12.81 7.89
C SER A 264 -7.21 -11.50 7.95
N SER A 265 -7.68 -11.02 6.80
CA SER A 265 -8.55 -9.85 6.73
C SER A 265 -9.76 -9.97 7.65
N ARG A 266 -10.18 -8.82 8.21
CA ARG A 266 -11.44 -8.74 8.95
C ARG A 266 -12.61 -9.15 8.03
N LYS A 267 -13.68 -9.67 8.63
CA LYS A 267 -14.86 -10.13 7.90
C LYS A 267 -15.74 -8.97 7.40
N GLU A 268 -15.74 -7.86 8.13
CA GLU A 268 -16.61 -6.72 7.88
C GLU A 268 -15.78 -5.44 7.80
N VAL A 269 -16.12 -4.59 6.83
CA VAL A 269 -15.57 -3.24 6.71
C VAL A 269 -15.99 -2.37 7.89
N SER A 270 -15.22 -1.32 8.16
CA SER A 270 -15.52 -0.34 9.22
C SER A 270 -16.91 0.27 9.04
N LYS A 271 -17.55 0.65 10.15
CA LYS A 271 -18.83 1.40 10.14
C LYS A 271 -18.76 2.74 9.40
N HIS A 272 -17.55 3.25 9.19
CA HIS A 272 -17.29 4.50 8.48
C HIS A 272 -17.03 4.28 6.98
N THR A 273 -16.87 3.02 6.56
CA THR A 273 -16.68 2.67 5.16
C THR A 273 -18.01 2.79 4.41
N PRO A 274 -18.04 3.47 3.25
CA PRO A 274 -19.23 3.49 2.42
C PRO A 274 -19.58 2.06 2.00
N LYS A 275 -20.82 1.63 2.18
CA LYS A 275 -21.23 0.29 1.74
C LYS A 275 -21.62 0.34 0.27
N ILE A 276 -20.99 -0.52 -0.51
CA ILE A 276 -21.26 -0.68 -1.94
C ILE A 276 -22.14 -1.91 -2.15
N GLU A 277 -23.26 -1.75 -2.85
CA GLU A 277 -24.09 -2.84 -3.36
C GLU A 277 -24.24 -2.72 -4.87
N THR A 278 -24.09 -3.84 -5.55
CA THR A 278 -24.20 -3.92 -7.01
C THR A 278 -25.48 -4.67 -7.39
N VAL A 279 -26.24 -4.13 -8.34
CA VAL A 279 -27.39 -4.80 -8.93
C VAL A 279 -27.24 -4.87 -10.44
N MET A 280 -27.58 -6.03 -10.98
CA MET A 280 -27.64 -6.25 -12.42
C MET A 280 -29.00 -5.82 -12.96
N VAL A 281 -28.98 -4.93 -13.94
CA VAL A 281 -30.14 -4.43 -14.67
C VAL A 281 -30.06 -4.88 -16.13
N ASP A 282 -31.19 -5.25 -16.72
CA ASP A 282 -31.27 -5.62 -18.14
C ASP A 282 -30.78 -4.45 -19.01
N LYS A 283 -30.03 -4.73 -20.08
CA LYS A 283 -29.50 -3.69 -20.99
C LYS A 283 -30.56 -2.75 -21.56
N LYS A 284 -31.80 -3.21 -21.67
CA LYS A 284 -32.96 -2.44 -22.16
C LYS A 284 -33.42 -1.39 -21.15
N ASP A 285 -33.22 -1.65 -19.86
CA ASP A 285 -33.74 -0.84 -18.77
C ASP A 285 -32.68 0.16 -18.24
N ILE A 286 -31.42 0.06 -18.69
CA ILE A 286 -30.34 1.03 -18.40
C ILE A 286 -30.76 2.47 -18.73
N ALA A 287 -31.37 2.66 -19.91
CA ALA A 287 -31.82 3.97 -20.36
C ALA A 287 -32.92 4.56 -19.46
N ALA A 288 -33.75 3.71 -18.85
CA ALA A 288 -34.77 4.13 -17.90
C ALA A 288 -34.17 4.54 -16.55
N VAL A 289 -33.15 3.81 -16.07
CA VAL A 289 -32.44 4.13 -14.82
C VAL A 289 -31.67 5.45 -14.94
N ILE A 290 -31.00 5.70 -16.07
CA ILE A 290 -30.31 6.97 -16.31
C ILE A 290 -31.31 8.11 -16.51
N GLY A 291 -32.36 7.87 -17.28
CA GLY A 291 -33.35 8.87 -17.67
C GLY A 291 -32.83 9.85 -18.73
N LYS A 292 -33.73 10.66 -19.30
CA LYS A 292 -33.37 11.63 -20.35
C LYS A 292 -32.35 12.64 -19.81
N GLY A 293 -31.14 12.64 -20.36
CA GLY A 293 -30.05 13.54 -19.95
C GLY A 293 -29.52 13.29 -18.53
N GLY A 294 -29.77 12.11 -17.95
CA GLY A 294 -29.37 11.80 -16.57
C GLY A 294 -30.31 12.36 -15.49
N ALA A 295 -31.53 12.77 -15.85
CA ALA A 295 -32.47 13.35 -14.88
C ALA A 295 -32.85 12.36 -13.77
N THR A 296 -33.18 11.12 -14.12
CA THR A 296 -33.64 10.09 -13.18
C THR A 296 -32.53 9.66 -12.22
N ILE A 297 -31.31 9.44 -12.72
CA ILE A 297 -30.19 9.09 -11.85
C ILE A 297 -29.83 10.22 -10.88
N ARG A 298 -29.92 11.49 -11.31
CA ARG A 298 -29.72 12.64 -10.42
C ARG A 298 -30.80 12.73 -9.35
N GLU A 299 -32.06 12.49 -9.70
CA GLU A 299 -33.17 12.45 -8.75
C GLU A 299 -32.97 11.34 -7.70
N ILE A 300 -32.53 10.14 -8.12
CA ILE A 300 -32.20 9.05 -7.18
C ILE A 300 -31.09 9.50 -6.22
N VAL A 301 -30.00 10.07 -6.74
CA VAL A 301 -28.87 10.54 -5.93
C VAL A 301 -29.31 11.63 -4.94
N GLU A 302 -30.11 12.59 -5.39
CA GLU A 302 -30.60 13.71 -4.56
C GLU A 302 -31.57 13.24 -3.46
N LEU A 303 -32.53 12.38 -3.80
CA LEU A 303 -33.52 11.90 -2.83
C LEU A 303 -32.95 10.87 -1.86
N SER A 304 -32.03 10.01 -2.31
CA SER A 304 -31.45 8.96 -1.48
C SER A 304 -30.23 9.42 -0.69
N GLY A 305 -29.47 10.40 -1.18
CA GLY A 305 -28.14 10.75 -0.65
C GLY A 305 -27.06 9.70 -0.96
N ALA A 306 -27.39 8.64 -1.71
CA ALA A 306 -26.44 7.64 -2.16
C ALA A 306 -25.80 8.05 -3.49
N LYS A 307 -24.59 7.58 -3.75
CA LYS A 307 -23.96 7.64 -5.06
C LYS A 307 -24.41 6.44 -5.89
N VAL A 308 -24.79 6.69 -7.14
CA VAL A 308 -25.20 5.65 -8.10
C VAL A 308 -24.34 5.77 -9.34
N ASP A 309 -23.67 4.68 -9.70
CA ASP A 309 -22.85 4.56 -10.91
C ASP A 309 -23.42 3.45 -11.79
N VAL A 310 -23.53 3.69 -13.10
CA VAL A 310 -24.17 2.79 -14.05
C VAL A 310 -23.19 2.50 -15.18
N LYS A 311 -22.86 1.23 -15.38
CA LYS A 311 -22.02 0.78 -16.50
C LYS A 311 -22.88 0.33 -17.68
N ASP A 312 -22.32 0.46 -18.89
CA ASP A 312 -22.95 0.00 -20.15
C ASP A 312 -23.19 -1.53 -20.18
N THR A 313 -22.56 -2.28 -19.26
CA THR A 313 -22.76 -3.71 -19.07
C THR A 313 -24.09 -4.05 -18.39
N GLY A 314 -24.77 -3.07 -17.78
CA GLY A 314 -25.97 -3.26 -16.95
C GLY A 314 -25.69 -3.37 -15.46
N GLU A 315 -24.44 -3.21 -15.05
CA GLU A 315 -24.04 -3.18 -13.64
C GLU A 315 -24.33 -1.80 -13.03
N VAL A 316 -25.23 -1.75 -12.05
CA VAL A 316 -25.57 -0.55 -11.28
C VAL A 316 -25.00 -0.66 -9.87
N THR A 317 -24.06 0.21 -9.55
CA THR A 317 -23.35 0.25 -8.27
C THR A 317 -23.89 1.38 -7.42
N ILE A 318 -24.40 1.05 -6.23
CA ILE A 318 -24.96 2.00 -5.26
C ILE A 318 -24.05 2.05 -4.04
N ALA A 319 -23.52 3.22 -3.72
CA ALA A 319 -22.64 3.45 -2.58
C ALA A 319 -23.22 4.51 -1.64
N ALA A 320 -23.35 4.19 -0.35
CA ALA A 320 -23.81 5.15 0.66
C ALA A 320 -23.09 4.96 2.00
N PRO A 321 -22.96 6.03 2.82
CA PRO A 321 -22.37 5.94 4.15
C PRO A 321 -23.25 5.16 5.14
N ASP A 322 -24.58 5.15 4.93
CA ASP A 322 -25.56 4.48 5.79
C ASP A 322 -26.47 3.53 4.99
N ALA A 323 -27.04 2.55 5.71
CA ALA A 323 -27.88 1.53 5.10
C ALA A 323 -29.25 2.07 4.63
N GLU A 324 -29.74 3.15 5.22
CA GLU A 324 -31.04 3.74 4.91
C GLU A 324 -31.00 4.41 3.53
N SER A 325 -30.04 5.30 3.31
CA SER A 325 -29.76 5.94 2.03
C SER A 325 -29.52 4.92 0.92
N ARG A 326 -28.75 3.87 1.19
CA ARG A 326 -28.51 2.79 0.22
C ARG A 326 -29.79 2.04 -0.13
N ASN A 327 -30.56 1.60 0.87
CA ASN A 327 -31.78 0.85 0.64
C ASN A 327 -32.83 1.67 -0.11
N LYS A 328 -32.90 2.99 0.17
CA LYS A 328 -33.76 3.93 -0.55
C LYS A 328 -33.38 4.04 -2.02
N ALA A 329 -32.09 4.21 -2.34
CA ALA A 329 -31.62 4.20 -3.72
C ALA A 329 -31.90 2.86 -4.42
N MET A 330 -31.67 1.76 -3.71
CA MET A 330 -31.93 0.41 -4.21
C MET A 330 -33.40 0.19 -4.57
N GLU A 331 -34.31 0.65 -3.72
CA GLU A 331 -35.75 0.55 -3.95
C GLU A 331 -36.18 1.41 -5.15
N MET A 332 -35.64 2.62 -5.29
CA MET A 332 -35.90 3.48 -6.45
C MET A 332 -35.45 2.83 -7.76
N VAL A 333 -34.23 2.27 -7.81
CA VAL A 333 -33.73 1.56 -8.99
C VAL A 333 -34.60 0.34 -9.30
N LYS A 334 -34.96 -0.45 -8.28
CA LYS A 334 -35.85 -1.61 -8.46
C LYS A 334 -37.24 -1.21 -8.96
N ASN A 335 -37.80 -0.10 -8.48
CA ASN A 335 -39.11 0.38 -8.91
C ASN A 335 -39.11 0.85 -10.37
N ILE A 336 -38.01 1.42 -10.85
CA ILE A 336 -37.86 1.82 -12.27
C ILE A 336 -37.78 0.61 -13.20
N VAL A 337 -37.09 -0.45 -12.75
CA VAL A 337 -36.88 -1.69 -13.53
C VAL A 337 -38.01 -2.71 -13.31
N ALA A 338 -38.88 -2.48 -12.33
CA ALA A 338 -39.95 -3.41 -11.97
C ALA A 338 -40.92 -3.59 -13.15
N LYS A 339 -40.98 -4.82 -13.67
CA LYS A 339 -42.02 -5.24 -14.61
C LYS A 339 -43.31 -5.49 -13.81
N PRO A 340 -44.50 -5.10 -14.32
CA PRO A 340 -45.76 -5.39 -13.66
C PRO A 340 -45.99 -6.91 -13.61
N GLU A 341 -46.06 -7.45 -12.39
CA GLU A 341 -46.29 -8.88 -12.13
C GLU A 341 -47.75 -9.11 -11.74
N MET A 342 -48.40 -10.15 -12.31
CA MET A 342 -49.77 -10.51 -11.92
C MET A 342 -49.82 -10.87 -10.43
N GLY A 343 -50.72 -10.20 -9.69
CA GLY A 343 -50.95 -10.45 -8.25
C GLY A 343 -50.21 -9.51 -7.29
N LYS A 344 -49.33 -8.63 -7.79
CA LYS A 344 -48.63 -7.64 -6.97
C LYS A 344 -49.45 -6.34 -6.88
N VAL A 345 -49.64 -5.83 -5.67
CA VAL A 345 -50.41 -4.59 -5.43
C VAL A 345 -49.48 -3.39 -5.53
N TYR A 346 -49.77 -2.47 -6.46
CA TYR A 346 -48.99 -1.25 -6.67
C TYR A 346 -49.78 -0.03 -6.17
N LYS A 347 -49.10 0.93 -5.54
CA LYS A 347 -49.69 2.23 -5.20
C LYS A 347 -49.40 3.21 -6.34
N GLY A 348 -50.44 3.65 -7.03
CA GLY A 348 -50.36 4.65 -8.09
C GLY A 348 -51.22 5.88 -7.78
N LYS A 349 -50.82 7.05 -8.27
CA LYS A 349 -51.67 8.25 -8.24
C LYS A 349 -52.57 8.23 -9.47
N VAL A 350 -53.88 8.32 -9.27
CA VAL A 350 -54.85 8.43 -10.37
C VAL A 350 -54.59 9.73 -11.12
N ILE A 351 -54.30 9.63 -12.41
CA ILE A 351 -53.98 10.79 -13.26
C ILE A 351 -55.23 11.32 -13.96
N LYS A 352 -56.16 10.44 -14.33
CA LYS A 352 -57.37 10.81 -15.07
C LYS A 352 -58.46 9.76 -14.90
N ILE A 353 -59.65 10.18 -14.51
CA ILE A 353 -60.84 9.33 -14.40
C ILE A 353 -61.65 9.47 -15.70
N MET A 354 -62.05 8.34 -16.29
CA MET A 354 -62.94 8.25 -17.45
C MET A 354 -64.20 7.44 -17.07
N GLU A 355 -65.23 7.42 -17.92
CA GLU A 355 -66.49 6.72 -17.62
C GLU A 355 -66.34 5.21 -17.36
N PHE A 356 -65.25 4.59 -17.82
CA PHE A 356 -64.95 3.18 -17.63
C PHE A 356 -63.95 2.88 -16.49
N GLY A 357 -63.48 3.90 -15.76
CA GLY A 357 -62.57 3.68 -14.62
C GLY A 357 -61.62 4.83 -14.32
N ALA A 358 -60.82 4.63 -13.26
CA ALA A 358 -59.80 5.55 -12.76
C ALA A 358 -58.38 5.14 -13.17
#